data_AF-A0A8S3SRT3-F1
#
_entry.id   AF-A0A8S3SRT3-F1
#
_cell.length_a   1.000
_cell.length_b   1.000
_cell.length_c   1.000
_cell.angle_alpha   90.00
_cell.angle_beta   90.00
_cell.angle_gamma   90.00
#
_symmetry.space_group_name_H-M   'P 1'
#
loop_
_entity.id
_entity.type
_entity.pdbx_description
1 polymer ?
#
loop_
_entity_poly.entity_id
_entity_poly.type
_entity_poly.pdbx_seq_one_letter_code
_entity_poly.pdbx_strand_id
1 'polypeptide(L)'
;MACAKRNKVAMQQSKIKFQIKQAKQHVVNLSMKTLTDNEYLLLSKGLKFIPAPALKGAKNDLMRDFNEFARKLRCKFLFYSKNENIHPFRENSKYEPHYSCDALENYIFQTKHELSSMQPRRFRDNLKPGERSSISSLLRDKSILIKKADKSNNVVVLDKSIYLSEAYRQLQSHHYTSLDGFDFKVLRNNINDYVTRMHIHNEIDEISFKYMINGNQKNYGRGTNAYITKNTQK
;
A
#
# COMPACT_ATOMS: atom_id res chain seq x y z
N MET A 1 -28.52 14.61 -41.70
CA MET A 1 -28.13 14.20 -40.32
C MET A 1 -26.98 13.16 -40.25
N ALA A 2 -26.77 12.28 -41.24
CA ALA A 2 -25.70 11.28 -41.20
C ALA A 2 -24.26 11.87 -41.27
N CYS A 3 -24.04 12.93 -42.06
CA CYS A 3 -22.73 13.58 -42.22
C CYS A 3 -22.24 14.23 -40.91
N ALA A 4 -23.09 14.97 -40.20
CA ALA A 4 -22.75 15.58 -38.91
C ALA A 4 -22.39 14.54 -37.83
N LYS A 5 -23.07 13.38 -37.80
CA LYS A 5 -22.72 12.27 -36.90
C LYS A 5 -21.35 11.67 -37.24
N ARG A 6 -21.02 11.50 -38.53
CA ARG A 6 -19.70 11.01 -38.98
C ARG A 6 -18.57 11.96 -38.59
N ASN A 7 -18.76 13.27 -38.75
CA ASN A 7 -17.77 14.27 -38.36
C ASN A 7 -17.49 14.27 -36.85
N LYS A 8 -18.53 14.10 -36.02
CA LYS A 8 -18.39 14.02 -34.56
C LYS A 8 -17.59 12.78 -34.12
N VAL A 9 -17.82 11.63 -34.76
CA VAL A 9 -17.08 10.39 -34.48
C VAL A 9 -15.61 10.52 -34.88
N ALA A 10 -15.32 11.07 -36.07
CA ALA A 10 -13.95 11.29 -36.53
C ALA A 10 -13.17 12.22 -35.59
N MET A 11 -13.80 13.30 -35.13
CA MET A 11 -13.22 14.23 -34.14
C MET A 11 -12.95 13.56 -32.79
N GLN A 12 -13.83 12.67 -32.35
CA GLN A 12 -13.62 11.94 -31.10
C GLN A 12 -12.47 10.94 -31.21
N GLN A 13 -12.33 10.27 -32.35
CA GLN A 13 -11.22 9.36 -32.64
C GLN A 13 -9.89 10.11 -32.72
N SER A 14 -9.84 11.27 -33.37
CA SER A 14 -8.62 12.09 -33.43
C SER A 14 -8.17 12.56 -32.04
N LYS A 15 -9.12 12.98 -31.19
CA LYS A 15 -8.85 13.33 -29.79
C LYS A 15 -8.29 12.17 -28.97
N ILE A 16 -8.84 10.96 -29.14
CA ILE A 16 -8.34 9.77 -28.45
C ILE A 16 -6.92 9.41 -28.92
N LYS A 17 -6.67 9.44 -30.24
CA LYS A 17 -5.32 9.21 -30.80
C LYS A 17 -4.30 10.20 -30.25
N PHE A 18 -4.67 11.48 -30.13
CA PHE A 18 -3.82 12.49 -29.50
C PHE A 18 -3.54 12.18 -28.03
N GLN A 19 -4.56 11.82 -27.24
CA GLN A 19 -4.39 11.44 -25.83
C GLN A 19 -3.44 10.25 -25.67
N ILE A 20 -3.56 9.23 -26.53
CA ILE A 20 -2.68 8.06 -26.52
C ILE A 20 -1.25 8.46 -26.86
N LYS A 21 -1.06 9.33 -27.87
CA LYS A 21 0.27 9.84 -28.25
C LYS A 21 0.94 10.56 -27.06
N GLN A 22 0.20 11.42 -26.35
CA GLN A 22 0.70 12.09 -25.15
C GLN A 22 0.98 11.10 -24.02
N ALA A 23 0.11 10.12 -23.80
CA ALA A 23 0.29 9.11 -22.76
C ALA A 23 1.60 8.32 -22.94
N LYS A 24 1.96 7.99 -24.19
CA LYS A 24 3.22 7.30 -24.54
C LYS A 24 4.47 8.13 -24.23
N GLN A 25 4.37 9.45 -24.10
CA GLN A 25 5.52 10.30 -23.70
C GLN A 25 5.82 10.20 -22.20
N HIS A 26 4.82 9.88 -21.38
CA HIS A 26 4.93 9.79 -19.92
C HIS A 26 5.12 8.36 -19.41
N VAL A 27 5.02 7.36 -20.29
CA VAL A 27 5.16 5.95 -19.95
C VAL A 27 6.31 5.37 -20.77
N VAL A 28 7.41 5.09 -20.10
CA VAL A 28 8.60 4.48 -20.70
C VAL A 28 8.47 2.97 -20.54
N ASN A 29 8.18 2.29 -21.64
CA ASN A 29 8.11 0.83 -21.65
C ASN A 29 9.48 0.24 -22.03
N LEU A 30 10.19 -0.30 -21.05
CA LEU A 30 11.44 -1.03 -21.20
C LEU A 30 11.23 -2.55 -21.11
N SER A 31 9.98 -2.99 -21.00
CA SER A 31 9.64 -4.42 -21.00
C SER A 31 9.37 -4.92 -22.41
N MET A 32 9.51 -6.23 -22.61
CA MET A 32 9.15 -6.92 -23.84
C MET A 32 7.63 -6.98 -24.06
N LYS A 33 6.84 -6.69 -23.03
CA LYS A 33 5.37 -6.66 -23.12
C LYS A 33 4.90 -5.49 -23.96
N THR A 34 4.01 -5.76 -24.91
CA THR A 34 3.25 -4.73 -25.61
C THR A 34 2.11 -4.23 -24.74
N LEU A 35 2.18 -2.96 -24.32
CA LEU A 35 1.10 -2.31 -23.58
C LEU A 35 -0.03 -1.88 -24.53
N THR A 36 -1.25 -2.09 -24.10
CA THR A 36 -2.45 -1.60 -24.79
C THR A 36 -2.60 -0.09 -24.64
N ASP A 37 -3.36 0.55 -25.53
CA ASP A 37 -3.62 1.99 -25.45
C ASP A 37 -4.32 2.38 -24.13
N ASN A 38 -5.19 1.53 -23.59
CA ASN A 38 -5.82 1.76 -22.29
C ASN A 38 -4.83 1.66 -21.12
N GLU A 39 -3.84 0.77 -21.19
CA GLU A 39 -2.77 0.69 -20.19
C GLU A 39 -1.87 1.92 -20.26
N TYR A 40 -1.53 2.42 -21.46
CA TYR A 40 -0.83 3.70 -21.60
C TYR A 40 -1.62 4.86 -21.00
N LEU A 41 -2.89 4.98 -21.35
CA LEU A 41 -3.76 6.05 -20.84
C LEU A 41 -3.89 6.00 -19.32
N LEU A 42 -4.03 4.80 -18.72
CA LEU A 42 -4.06 4.61 -17.28
C LEU A 42 -2.73 5.02 -16.63
N LEU A 43 -1.61 4.47 -17.09
CA LEU A 43 -0.29 4.70 -16.48
C LEU A 43 0.16 6.15 -16.61
N SER A 44 -0.21 6.83 -17.70
CA SER A 44 0.11 8.25 -17.91
C SER A 44 -0.55 9.21 -16.90
N LYS A 45 -1.58 8.76 -16.15
CA LYS A 45 -2.16 9.54 -15.04
C LYS A 45 -1.24 9.58 -13.81
N GLY A 46 -0.23 8.71 -13.76
CA GLY A 46 0.79 8.65 -12.71
C GLY A 46 0.44 7.69 -11.57
N LEU A 47 1.48 7.23 -10.85
CA LEU A 47 1.35 6.23 -9.78
C LEU A 47 0.70 6.75 -8.48
N LYS A 48 0.53 8.08 -8.37
CA LYS A 48 -0.21 8.73 -7.27
C LYS A 48 -1.67 9.03 -7.65
N PHE A 49 -2.10 8.67 -8.86
CA PHE A 49 -3.49 8.82 -9.27
C PHE A 49 -4.39 7.94 -8.39
N ILE A 50 -5.52 8.50 -7.94
CA ILE A 50 -6.49 7.80 -7.10
C ILE A 50 -7.72 7.50 -7.97
N PRO A 51 -7.94 6.23 -8.38
CA PRO A 51 -9.16 5.83 -9.06
C PRO A 51 -10.37 6.13 -8.18
N ALA A 52 -11.45 6.59 -8.81
CA ALA A 52 -12.71 6.75 -8.10
C ALA A 52 -13.13 5.38 -7.51
N PRO A 53 -13.61 5.34 -6.25
CA PRO A 53 -13.95 4.07 -5.59
C PRO A 53 -15.06 3.35 -6.35
N ALA A 54 -15.17 2.03 -6.16
CA ALA A 54 -16.30 1.29 -6.69
C ALA A 54 -17.54 1.58 -5.84
N LEU A 55 -18.69 1.83 -6.47
CA LEU A 55 -19.96 1.93 -5.73
C LEU A 55 -20.39 0.56 -5.15
N LYS A 56 -19.95 -0.53 -5.77
CA LYS A 56 -20.20 -1.89 -5.27
C LYS A 56 -19.42 -2.10 -3.97
N GLY A 57 -20.15 -2.35 -2.88
CA GLY A 57 -19.55 -2.59 -1.56
C GLY A 57 -19.35 -1.32 -0.72
N ALA A 58 -19.56 -0.12 -1.28
CA ALA A 58 -19.35 1.14 -0.57
C ALA A 58 -20.13 1.26 0.74
N LYS A 59 -21.34 0.69 0.80
CA LYS A 59 -22.15 0.64 2.03
C LYS A 59 -21.50 -0.25 3.11
N ASN A 60 -20.93 -1.39 2.71
CA ASN A 60 -20.26 -2.30 3.64
C ASN A 60 -18.96 -1.67 4.17
N ASP A 61 -18.19 -1.02 3.30
CA ASP A 61 -17.01 -0.26 3.70
C ASP A 61 -17.38 0.87 4.68
N LEU A 62 -18.43 1.65 4.37
CA LEU A 62 -18.93 2.69 5.28
C LEU A 62 -19.32 2.13 6.66
N MET A 63 -19.99 0.99 6.71
CA MET A 63 -20.38 0.37 7.99
C MET A 63 -19.17 -0.17 8.76
N ARG A 64 -18.15 -0.71 8.07
CA ARG A 64 -16.89 -1.11 8.70
C ARG A 64 -16.17 0.10 9.31
N ASP A 65 -16.03 1.16 8.53
CA ASP A 65 -15.36 2.40 8.95
C ASP A 65 -16.12 3.06 10.11
N PHE A 66 -17.46 3.02 10.08
CA PHE A 66 -18.30 3.49 11.17
C PHE A 66 -18.10 2.69 12.46
N ASN A 67 -17.96 1.36 12.39
CA ASN A 67 -17.69 0.55 13.58
C ASN A 67 -16.31 0.92 14.19
N GLU A 68 -15.29 1.20 13.37
CA GLU A 68 -14.01 1.71 13.86
C GLU A 68 -14.13 3.09 14.50
N PHE A 69 -14.95 3.97 13.93
CA PHE A 69 -15.25 5.28 14.48
C PHE A 69 -15.97 5.18 15.84
N ALA A 70 -17.01 4.33 15.93
CA ALA A 70 -17.75 4.08 17.17
C ALA A 70 -16.82 3.56 18.28
N ARG A 71 -15.94 2.60 17.95
CA ARG A 71 -14.91 2.11 18.88
C ARG A 71 -14.01 3.23 19.38
N LYS A 72 -13.52 4.08 18.46
CA LYS A 72 -12.67 5.23 18.82
C LYS A 72 -13.39 6.21 19.76
N LEU A 73 -14.67 6.48 19.52
CA LEU A 73 -15.48 7.33 20.39
C LEU A 73 -15.62 6.73 21.80
N ARG A 74 -15.98 5.44 21.90
CA ARG A 74 -16.10 4.73 23.19
C ARG A 74 -14.79 4.75 23.96
N CYS A 75 -13.67 4.45 23.30
CA CYS A 75 -12.34 4.55 23.91
C CYS A 75 -12.05 5.98 24.38
N LYS A 76 -12.29 6.99 23.53
CA LYS A 76 -12.04 8.38 23.88
C LYS A 76 -12.85 8.83 25.09
N PHE A 77 -14.10 8.39 25.19
CA PHE A 77 -14.95 8.65 26.35
C PHE A 77 -14.42 7.97 27.62
N LEU A 78 -14.14 6.67 27.55
CA LEU A 78 -13.67 5.88 28.69
C LEU A 78 -12.32 6.36 29.25
N PHE A 79 -11.43 6.83 28.37
CA PHE A 79 -10.08 7.27 28.73
C PHE A 79 -9.96 8.81 28.83
N TYR A 80 -11.06 9.56 28.76
CA TYR A 80 -11.04 11.03 28.70
C TYR A 80 -10.27 11.69 29.86
N SER A 81 -10.46 11.19 31.08
CA SER A 81 -9.82 11.72 32.30
C SER A 81 -8.55 10.98 32.70
N LYS A 82 -8.12 9.99 31.89
CA LYS A 82 -6.94 9.18 32.20
C LYS A 82 -5.71 9.78 31.53
N ASN A 83 -5.00 10.63 32.27
CA ASN A 83 -3.64 11.04 31.92
C ASN A 83 -2.65 9.94 32.30
N GLU A 84 -2.75 8.79 31.64
CA GLU A 84 -1.78 7.71 31.81
C GLU A 84 -0.51 8.02 31.01
N ASN A 85 0.66 7.84 31.65
CA ASN A 85 1.93 7.81 30.94
C ASN A 85 1.94 6.58 30.03
N ILE A 86 1.52 6.77 28.77
CA ILE A 86 1.39 5.67 27.84
C ILE A 86 2.77 5.20 27.42
N HIS A 87 3.05 3.93 27.67
CA HIS A 87 4.29 3.31 27.27
C HIS A 87 4.53 3.44 25.74
N PRO A 88 5.75 3.79 25.29
CA PRO A 88 6.06 3.99 23.88
C PRO A 88 6.00 2.69 23.07
N PHE A 89 6.36 1.56 23.69
CA PHE A 89 6.30 0.24 23.06
C PHE A 89 4.99 -0.45 23.42
N ARG A 90 4.07 -0.56 22.47
CA ARG A 90 2.77 -1.21 22.67
C ARG A 90 2.23 -1.78 21.39
N GLU A 91 1.53 -2.91 21.50
CA GLU A 91 0.76 -3.45 20.39
C GLU A 91 -0.54 -2.67 20.19
N ASN A 92 -1.09 -2.76 18.98
CA ASN A 92 -2.40 -2.18 18.70
C ASN A 92 -3.46 -2.92 19.52
N SER A 93 -4.12 -2.17 20.41
CA SER A 93 -5.18 -2.72 21.25
C SER A 93 -6.37 -3.18 20.41
N LYS A 94 -6.81 -4.42 20.64
CA LYS A 94 -8.07 -4.99 20.15
C LYS A 94 -9.25 -4.72 21.10
N TYR A 95 -9.03 -3.91 22.13
CA TYR A 95 -10.04 -3.57 23.10
C TYR A 95 -11.22 -2.84 22.45
N GLU A 96 -12.42 -3.33 22.73
CA GLU A 96 -13.70 -2.74 22.38
C GLU A 96 -14.48 -2.57 23.69
N PRO A 97 -14.77 -1.33 24.12
CA PRO A 97 -15.61 -1.12 25.29
C PRO A 97 -17.04 -1.64 25.03
N HIS A 98 -17.58 -2.44 25.94
CA HIS A 98 -18.93 -2.99 25.80
C HIS A 98 -20.03 -1.92 25.88
N TYR A 99 -19.83 -0.90 26.71
CA TYR A 99 -20.78 0.18 26.95
C TYR A 99 -20.03 1.40 27.50
N SER A 100 -20.52 2.60 27.18
CA SER A 100 -19.96 3.87 27.63
C SER A 100 -20.95 4.65 28.50
N CYS A 101 -21.91 5.33 27.88
CA CYS A 101 -23.04 5.97 28.54
C CYS A 101 -24.23 6.08 27.58
N ASP A 102 -25.45 6.26 28.11
CA ASP A 102 -26.67 6.30 27.29
C ASP A 102 -26.61 7.36 26.19
N ALA A 103 -26.09 8.56 26.51
CA ALA A 103 -25.98 9.63 25.53
C ALA A 103 -25.09 9.25 24.34
N LEU A 104 -23.93 8.64 24.60
CA LEU A 104 -22.99 8.24 23.55
C LEU A 104 -23.48 7.02 22.78
N GLU A 105 -24.01 6.01 23.45
CA GLU A 105 -24.54 4.82 22.76
C GLU A 105 -25.78 5.17 21.92
N ASN A 106 -26.66 6.05 22.41
CA ASN A 106 -27.79 6.56 21.62
C ASN A 106 -27.30 7.34 20.39
N TYR A 107 -26.28 8.18 20.52
CA TYR A 107 -25.68 8.88 19.38
C TYR A 107 -25.09 7.90 18.35
N ILE A 108 -24.32 6.91 18.80
CA ILE A 108 -23.73 5.88 17.92
C ILE A 108 -24.84 5.10 17.23
N PHE A 109 -25.89 4.70 17.95
CA PHE A 109 -27.01 3.96 17.41
C PHE A 109 -27.77 4.75 16.34
N GLN A 110 -28.17 5.99 16.65
CA GLN A 110 -28.90 6.86 15.72
C GLN A 110 -28.05 7.16 14.47
N THR A 111 -26.78 7.54 14.64
CA THR A 111 -25.87 7.81 13.52
C THR A 111 -25.68 6.57 12.65
N LYS A 112 -25.55 5.38 13.25
CA LYS A 112 -25.46 4.12 12.50
C LYS A 112 -26.72 3.89 11.67
N HIS A 113 -27.89 4.11 12.27
CA HIS A 113 -29.17 3.95 11.60
C HIS A 113 -29.29 4.91 10.41
N GLU A 114 -28.96 6.20 10.60
CA GLU A 114 -28.94 7.21 9.53
C GLU A 114 -27.99 6.81 8.39
N LEU A 115 -26.73 6.49 8.70
CA LEU A 115 -25.75 6.09 7.68
C LEU A 115 -26.15 4.79 6.97
N SER A 116 -26.83 3.87 7.66
CA SER A 116 -27.32 2.63 7.06
C SER A 116 -28.48 2.85 6.10
N SER A 117 -29.28 3.91 6.27
CA SER A 117 -30.39 4.25 5.38
C SER A 117 -29.94 5.14 4.20
N MET A 118 -28.80 5.83 4.33
CA MET A 118 -28.23 6.64 3.25
C MET A 118 -27.89 5.82 2.01
N GLN A 119 -28.24 6.36 0.84
CA GLN A 119 -27.88 5.80 -0.45
C GLN A 119 -26.58 6.44 -0.97
N PRO A 120 -25.60 5.64 -1.43
CA PRO A 120 -24.38 6.18 -2.02
C PRO A 120 -24.71 7.09 -3.20
N ARG A 121 -24.21 8.32 -3.18
CA ARG A 121 -24.36 9.23 -4.32
C ARG A 121 -23.61 8.67 -5.51
N ARG A 122 -24.27 8.63 -6.67
CA ARG A 122 -23.60 8.27 -7.92
C ARG A 122 -22.64 9.39 -8.31
N PHE A 123 -21.38 9.05 -8.53
CA PHE A 123 -20.38 9.96 -9.09
C PHE A 123 -19.93 9.46 -10.46
N ARG A 124 -19.38 10.39 -11.25
CA ARG A 124 -18.75 10.04 -12.52
C ARG A 124 -17.40 9.41 -12.23
N ASP A 125 -17.15 8.30 -12.91
CA ASP A 125 -15.85 7.63 -12.86
C ASP A 125 -14.78 8.53 -13.49
N ASN A 126 -13.62 8.63 -12.84
CA ASN A 126 -12.46 9.34 -13.36
C ASN A 126 -11.59 8.47 -14.29
N LEU A 127 -12.01 7.23 -14.53
CA LEU A 127 -11.47 6.29 -15.51
C LEU A 127 -12.52 5.86 -16.52
N LYS A 128 -12.09 5.69 -17.78
CA LYS A 128 -12.89 4.99 -18.79
C LYS A 128 -12.94 3.49 -18.47
N PRO A 129 -13.97 2.75 -18.93
CA PRO A 129 -14.09 1.31 -18.65
C PRO A 129 -12.85 0.49 -19.07
N GLY A 130 -12.23 0.84 -20.19
CA GLY A 130 -10.98 0.21 -20.65
C GLY A 130 -9.81 0.45 -19.69
N GLU A 131 -9.59 1.71 -19.28
CA GLU A 131 -8.55 2.08 -18.31
C GLU A 131 -8.78 1.37 -16.96
N ARG A 132 -10.03 1.27 -16.51
CA ARG A 132 -10.36 0.58 -15.25
C ARG A 132 -10.06 -0.91 -15.31
N SER A 133 -10.41 -1.59 -16.41
CA SER A 133 -10.09 -2.99 -16.63
C SER A 133 -8.57 -3.24 -16.71
N SER A 134 -7.82 -2.27 -17.23
CA SER A 134 -6.35 -2.33 -17.28
C SER A 134 -5.69 -2.40 -15.90
N ILE A 135 -6.30 -1.86 -14.83
CA ILE A 135 -5.79 -2.00 -13.46
C ILE A 135 -5.64 -3.48 -13.10
N SER A 136 -6.70 -4.27 -13.31
CA SER A 136 -6.70 -5.70 -13.01
C SER A 136 -5.80 -6.51 -13.95
N SER A 137 -5.68 -6.09 -15.21
CA SER A 137 -4.73 -6.68 -16.17
C SER A 137 -3.28 -6.54 -15.67
N LEU A 138 -2.87 -5.30 -15.39
CA LEU A 138 -1.51 -4.98 -14.95
C LEU A 138 -1.20 -5.57 -13.57
N LEU A 139 -2.15 -5.61 -12.64
CA LEU A 139 -1.95 -6.17 -11.31
C LEU A 139 -1.76 -7.70 -11.33
N ARG A 140 -2.47 -8.40 -12.23
CA ARG A 140 -2.36 -9.86 -12.37
C ARG A 140 -1.06 -10.28 -13.03
N ASP A 141 -0.54 -9.44 -13.91
CA ASP A 141 0.73 -9.70 -14.59
C ASP A 141 1.90 -9.59 -13.61
N LYS A 142 2.53 -10.72 -13.28
CA LYS A 142 3.71 -10.79 -12.41
C LYS A 142 5.03 -10.81 -13.19
N SER A 143 4.97 -10.81 -14.52
CA SER A 143 6.15 -10.78 -15.39
C SER A 143 6.74 -9.38 -15.51
N ILE A 144 5.95 -8.34 -15.25
CA ILE A 144 6.36 -6.93 -15.33
C ILE A 144 6.45 -6.27 -13.94
N LEU A 145 7.26 -5.22 -13.87
CA LEU A 145 7.36 -4.29 -12.74
C LEU A 145 7.03 -2.88 -13.23
N ILE A 146 6.21 -2.19 -12.45
CA ILE A 146 5.80 -0.81 -12.72
C ILE A 146 6.36 0.07 -11.60
N LYS A 147 7.21 1.04 -11.95
CA LYS A 147 7.91 1.91 -11.01
C LYS A 147 7.90 3.35 -11.48
N LYS A 148 8.12 4.27 -10.54
CA LYS A 148 8.41 5.67 -10.87
C LYS A 148 9.82 5.75 -11.46
N ALA A 149 10.03 6.57 -12.48
CA ALA A 149 11.37 6.93 -12.93
C ALA A 149 12.13 7.69 -11.83
N ASP A 150 13.45 7.52 -11.79
CA ASP A 150 14.34 8.21 -10.85
C ASP A 150 14.41 9.73 -11.15
N LYS A 151 14.68 10.08 -12.41
CA LYS A 151 14.92 11.47 -12.85
C LYS A 151 13.72 12.16 -13.50
N SER A 152 12.53 11.58 -13.47
CA SER A 152 11.32 12.20 -14.03
C SER A 152 10.04 11.75 -13.32
N ASN A 153 8.92 12.41 -13.62
CA ASN A 153 7.60 11.95 -13.16
C ASN A 153 7.00 10.86 -14.07
N ASN A 154 7.79 10.29 -14.98
CA ASN A 154 7.34 9.24 -15.87
C ASN A 154 7.17 7.92 -15.12
N VAL A 155 6.31 7.07 -15.68
CA VAL A 155 6.14 5.69 -15.24
C VAL A 155 7.03 4.80 -16.10
N VAL A 156 7.81 3.92 -15.48
CA VAL A 156 8.66 2.94 -16.15
C VAL A 156 8.05 1.56 -15.98
N VAL A 157 7.93 0.82 -17.08
CA VAL A 157 7.52 -0.58 -17.09
C VAL A 157 8.73 -1.43 -17.50
N LEU A 158 9.06 -2.44 -16.69
CA LEU A 158 10.24 -3.29 -16.83
C LEU A 158 9.84 -4.76 -16.79
N ASP A 159 10.57 -5.61 -17.49
CA ASP A 159 10.49 -7.05 -17.21
C ASP A 159 11.08 -7.33 -15.83
N LYS A 160 10.35 -8.12 -15.04
CA LYS A 160 10.78 -8.52 -13.71
C LYS A 160 12.06 -9.36 -13.78
N SER A 161 12.21 -10.21 -14.78
CA SER A 161 13.42 -11.01 -15.00
C SER A 161 14.65 -10.13 -15.23
N ILE A 162 14.54 -9.14 -16.13
CA ILE A 162 15.62 -8.19 -16.44
C ILE A 162 15.97 -7.33 -15.22
N TYR A 163 14.96 -6.85 -14.49
CA TYR A 163 15.17 -6.11 -13.26
C TYR A 163 15.94 -6.93 -12.22
N LEU A 164 15.56 -8.20 -12.05
CA LEU A 164 16.24 -9.11 -11.12
C LEU A 164 17.65 -9.44 -11.58
N SER A 165 17.87 -9.72 -12.87
CA SER A 165 19.21 -10.02 -13.39
C SER A 165 20.16 -8.83 -13.22
N GLU A 166 19.68 -7.61 -13.46
CA GLU A 166 20.45 -6.41 -13.23
C GLU A 166 20.74 -6.20 -11.73
N ALA A 167 19.78 -6.46 -10.86
CA ALA A 167 20.01 -6.42 -9.41
C ALA A 167 21.07 -7.44 -8.97
N TYR A 168 21.00 -8.69 -9.45
CA TYR A 168 22.01 -9.70 -9.15
C TYR A 168 23.40 -9.34 -9.71
N ARG A 169 23.46 -8.78 -10.92
CA ARG A 169 24.71 -8.29 -11.51
C ARG A 169 25.34 -7.19 -10.64
N GLN A 170 24.53 -6.27 -10.12
CA GLN A 170 25.00 -5.22 -9.19
C GLN A 170 25.46 -5.79 -7.85
N LEU A 171 24.77 -6.79 -7.31
CA LEU A 171 25.17 -7.48 -6.08
C LEU A 171 26.50 -8.24 -6.22
N GLN A 172 26.83 -8.69 -7.43
CA GLN A 172 28.13 -9.31 -7.77
C GLN A 172 29.24 -8.27 -8.05
N SER A 173 28.92 -6.97 -8.05
CA SER A 173 29.92 -5.92 -8.26
C SER A 173 30.84 -5.74 -7.05
N HIS A 174 31.91 -4.95 -7.23
CA HIS A 174 32.83 -4.65 -6.13
C HIS A 174 32.21 -3.85 -4.98
N HIS A 175 30.99 -3.29 -5.13
CA HIS A 175 30.33 -2.47 -4.12
C HIS A 175 29.71 -3.28 -2.97
N TYR A 176 29.44 -4.56 -3.20
CA TYR A 176 28.77 -5.41 -2.23
C TYR A 176 29.62 -6.64 -1.89
N THR A 177 29.42 -7.19 -0.70
CA THR A 177 30.00 -8.47 -0.26
C THR A 177 28.88 -9.36 0.20
N SER A 178 28.83 -10.59 -0.33
CA SER A 178 27.93 -11.63 0.19
C SER A 178 28.34 -12.00 1.61
N LEU A 179 27.36 -12.13 2.49
CA LEU A 179 27.54 -12.74 3.80
C LEU A 179 27.18 -14.22 3.67
N ASP A 180 28.13 -15.01 3.22
CA ASP A 180 27.94 -16.45 3.05
C ASP A 180 27.68 -17.11 4.40
N GLY A 181 26.71 -18.02 4.44
CA GLY A 181 26.29 -18.70 5.67
C GLY A 181 25.55 -17.82 6.68
N PHE A 182 25.17 -16.58 6.32
CA PHE A 182 24.40 -15.71 7.21
C PHE A 182 23.00 -16.26 7.46
N ASP A 183 22.77 -16.75 8.67
CA ASP A 183 21.46 -17.24 9.09
C ASP A 183 20.69 -16.16 9.85
N PHE A 184 19.65 -15.62 9.20
CA PHE A 184 18.71 -14.69 9.82
C PHE A 184 18.01 -15.25 11.06
N LYS A 185 17.92 -16.59 11.20
CA LYS A 185 17.42 -17.23 12.42
C LYS A 185 18.42 -17.11 13.56
N VAL A 186 19.71 -17.34 13.29
CA VAL A 186 20.77 -17.15 14.29
C VAL A 186 20.84 -15.70 14.74
N LEU A 187 20.82 -14.74 13.80
CA LEU A 187 20.76 -13.31 14.15
C LEU A 187 19.55 -13.00 15.05
N ARG A 188 18.38 -13.54 14.70
CA ARG A 188 17.16 -13.34 15.49
C ARG A 188 17.29 -13.92 16.90
N ASN A 189 17.82 -15.13 17.02
CA ASN A 189 18.05 -15.75 18.32
C ASN A 189 19.01 -14.89 19.15
N ASN A 190 20.11 -14.41 18.55
CA ASN A 190 21.05 -13.52 19.23
C ASN A 190 20.39 -12.20 19.68
N ILE A 191 19.52 -11.60 18.86
CA ILE A 191 18.76 -10.40 19.23
C ILE A 191 17.81 -10.72 20.39
N ASN A 192 17.09 -11.84 20.33
CA ASN A 192 16.16 -12.26 21.39
C ASN A 192 16.91 -12.56 22.69
N ASP A 193 18.08 -13.19 22.64
CA ASP A 193 18.93 -13.46 23.80
C ASP A 193 19.47 -12.15 24.40
N TYR A 194 19.86 -11.19 23.56
CA TYR A 194 20.27 -9.86 24.01
C TYR A 194 19.12 -9.14 24.72
N VAL A 195 17.93 -9.11 24.11
CA VAL A 195 16.72 -8.49 24.69
C VAL A 195 16.31 -9.18 25.99
N THR A 196 16.43 -10.51 26.08
CA THR A 196 16.17 -11.27 27.30
C THR A 196 17.16 -10.91 28.41
N ARG A 197 18.45 -10.78 28.07
CA ARG A 197 19.46 -10.32 29.04
C ARG A 197 19.17 -8.90 29.51
N MET A 198 18.83 -7.96 28.63
CA MET A 198 18.47 -6.59 29.04
C MET A 198 17.31 -6.59 30.04
N HIS A 199 16.32 -7.46 29.84
CA HIS A 199 15.20 -7.60 30.77
C HIS A 199 15.62 -8.19 32.12
N ILE A 200 16.42 -9.26 32.13
CA ILE A 200 16.95 -9.88 33.36
C ILE A 200 17.78 -8.88 34.18
N HIS A 201 18.55 -8.01 33.52
CA HIS A 201 19.34 -6.96 34.18
C HIS A 201 18.51 -5.71 34.54
N ASN A 202 17.18 -5.74 34.37
CA ASN A 202 16.27 -4.62 34.60
C ASN A 202 16.60 -3.34 33.81
N GLU A 203 17.22 -3.46 32.64
CA GLU A 203 17.49 -2.33 31.74
C GLU A 203 16.25 -1.94 30.93
N ILE A 204 15.33 -2.89 30.73
CA ILE A 204 14.04 -2.70 30.06
C ILE A 204 12.92 -3.31 30.88
N ASP A 205 11.76 -2.66 30.86
CA ASP A 205 10.56 -3.15 31.51
C ASP A 205 9.90 -4.31 30.72
N GLU A 206 8.97 -4.99 31.38
CA GLU A 206 8.24 -6.13 30.84
C GLU A 206 7.44 -5.82 29.56
N ILE A 207 6.92 -4.59 29.43
CA ILE A 207 6.14 -4.17 28.26
C ILE A 207 7.08 -3.99 27.06
N SER A 208 8.23 -3.32 27.28
CA SER A 208 9.30 -3.22 26.28
C SER A 208 9.79 -4.60 25.81
N PHE A 209 10.07 -5.50 26.75
CA PHE A 209 10.54 -6.85 26.47
C PHE A 209 9.55 -7.63 25.59
N LYS A 210 8.29 -7.72 26.00
CA LYS A 210 7.22 -8.40 25.25
C LYS A 210 7.07 -7.84 23.84
N TYR A 211 7.08 -6.52 23.70
CA TYR A 211 6.93 -5.86 22.41
C TYR A 211 8.09 -6.21 21.45
N MET A 212 9.33 -6.16 21.94
CA MET A 212 10.53 -6.44 21.12
C MET A 212 10.61 -7.91 20.69
N ILE A 213 10.23 -8.86 21.56
CA ILE A 213 10.21 -10.29 21.22
C ILE A 213 9.06 -10.63 20.26
N ASN A 214 7.85 -10.11 20.47
CA ASN A 214 6.69 -10.39 19.60
C ASN A 214 6.87 -9.80 18.19
N GLY A 215 7.50 -8.62 18.08
CA GLY A 215 7.85 -8.01 16.79
C GLY A 215 8.71 -8.93 15.91
N ASN A 216 9.53 -9.78 16.53
CA ASN A 216 10.44 -10.71 15.87
C ASN A 216 9.79 -12.03 15.44
N GLN A 217 8.50 -12.28 15.75
CA GLN A 217 7.79 -13.51 15.35
C GLN A 217 7.26 -13.48 13.91
N LYS A 218 7.33 -12.34 13.21
CA LYS A 218 6.90 -12.29 11.81
C LYS A 218 7.80 -13.19 10.96
N ASN A 219 7.18 -13.99 10.10
CA ASN A 219 7.88 -14.71 9.04
C ASN A 219 8.46 -13.67 8.06
N TYR A 220 9.66 -13.18 8.32
CA TYR A 220 10.45 -12.49 7.31
C TYR A 220 10.60 -13.44 6.12
N GLY A 221 10.47 -12.90 4.90
CA GLY A 221 10.52 -13.70 3.68
C GLY A 221 11.76 -14.60 3.63
N ARG A 222 11.71 -15.64 2.79
CA ARG A 222 12.83 -16.58 2.56
C ARG A 222 14.01 -15.88 1.85
N GLY A 223 14.59 -14.87 2.46
CA GLY A 223 15.86 -14.28 2.03
C GLY A 223 16.97 -15.22 2.47
N THR A 224 17.55 -15.97 1.54
CA THR A 224 18.66 -16.90 1.83
C THR A 224 20.02 -16.20 1.78
N ASN A 225 20.11 -15.05 1.10
CA ASN A 225 21.38 -14.39 0.83
C ASN A 225 21.34 -12.97 1.41
N ALA A 226 22.34 -12.63 2.22
CA ALA A 226 22.53 -11.29 2.76
C ALA A 226 23.77 -10.66 2.10
N TYR A 227 23.72 -9.34 1.86
CA TYR A 227 24.84 -8.59 1.29
C TYR A 227 25.07 -7.33 2.11
N ILE A 228 26.32 -6.93 2.28
CA ILE A 228 26.71 -5.66 2.91
C ILE A 228 27.43 -4.78 1.90
N THR A 229 27.23 -3.47 2.00
CA THR A 229 28.03 -2.50 1.24
C THR A 229 29.46 -2.57 1.72
N LYS A 230 30.43 -2.68 0.81
CA LYS A 230 31.82 -2.42 1.16
C LYS A 230 31.90 -0.93 1.46
N ASN A 231 32.10 -0.57 2.72
CA ASN A 231 32.42 0.81 3.06
C ASN A 231 33.64 1.17 2.22
N THR A 232 33.48 2.12 1.32
CA THR A 232 34.61 2.79 0.71
C THR A 232 35.26 3.51 1.88
N GLN A 233 36.29 2.91 2.49
CA GLN A 233 37.20 3.66 3.33
C GLN A 233 37.68 4.82 2.46
N LYS A 234 37.15 6.01 2.72
CA LYS A 234 37.75 7.26 2.30
C LYS A 234 38.78 7.64 3.36
#